data_AF-A0AAP9SIW8-F1
#
_entry.id   AF-A0AAP9SIW8-F1
#
_cell.length_a   1.000
_cell.length_b   1.000
_cell.length_c   1.000
_cell.angle_alpha   90.00
_cell.angle_beta   90.00
_cell.angle_gamma   90.00
#
_symmetry.space_group_name_H-M   'P 1'
#
loop_
_entity.id
_entity.type
_entity.pdbx_description
1 polymer ?
#
loop_
_entity_poly.entity_id
_entity_poly.type
_entity_poly.pdbx_seq_one_letter_code
_entity_poly.pdbx_strand_id
1 'polypeptide(L)'
;MKIEANFLTHPYDYNASLNNYLHYFENFSHNDWNKDSCGGYFTFRDDDRECVLFFLNYGDNFSLRYDYTQSSDGIVSCWYSNHEDDKMNIIVDADTEQFIPLGSCLPPDITLSVIKDFFKNPLEKSKKVKWMNADDIDWSSVY
;
A
#
# COMPACT_ATOMS: atom_id res chain seq x y z
N MET A 1 -9.73 -14.29 10.90
CA MET A 1 -8.76 -13.48 10.15
C MET A 1 -8.53 -12.22 10.94
N LYS A 2 -7.28 -11.93 11.28
CA LYS A 2 -6.90 -10.80 12.12
C LYS A 2 -5.98 -9.90 11.29
N ILE A 3 -6.34 -8.63 11.16
CA ILE A 3 -5.53 -7.62 10.46
C ILE A 3 -5.04 -6.63 11.50
N GLU A 4 -3.79 -6.25 11.38
CA GLU A 4 -3.13 -5.24 12.20
C GLU A 4 -2.88 -4.00 11.34
N ALA A 5 -2.84 -2.81 11.93
CA ALA A 5 -2.63 -1.58 11.19
C ALA A 5 -1.64 -0.65 11.88
N ASN A 6 -0.74 -0.10 11.08
CA ASN A 6 -0.05 1.15 11.36
C ASN A 6 -0.62 2.19 10.41
N PHE A 7 -1.23 3.25 10.92
CA PHE A 7 -1.97 4.21 10.11
C PHE A 7 -1.63 5.63 10.54
N LEU A 8 -0.89 6.36 9.72
CA LEU A 8 -0.49 7.75 9.98
C LEU A 8 0.15 7.91 11.38
N THR A 9 -0.42 8.77 12.20
CA THR A 9 0.01 9.03 13.59
C THR A 9 -0.83 8.30 14.63
N HIS A 10 -1.75 7.41 14.20
CA HIS A 10 -2.59 6.66 15.13
C HIS A 10 -1.75 5.62 15.90
N PRO A 11 -2.15 5.30 17.16
CA PRO A 11 -1.59 4.15 17.85
C PRO A 11 -1.76 2.88 17.01
N TYR A 12 -0.77 2.00 17.09
CA TYR A 12 -0.81 0.71 16.39
C TYR A 12 -2.07 -0.08 16.78
N ASP A 13 -2.83 -0.50 15.77
CA ASP A 13 -4.08 -1.23 15.96
C ASP A 13 -3.84 -2.72 15.73
N TYR A 14 -3.82 -3.49 16.83
CA TYR A 14 -3.66 -4.93 16.76
C TYR A 14 -4.90 -5.66 16.25
N ASN A 15 -6.05 -5.02 16.06
CA ASN A 15 -7.25 -5.69 15.56
C ASN A 15 -8.06 -4.74 14.68
N ALA A 16 -7.43 -4.36 13.57
CA ALA A 16 -7.93 -3.39 12.62
C ALA A 16 -9.30 -3.78 12.06
N SER A 17 -10.25 -2.85 12.20
CA SER A 17 -11.56 -2.90 11.56
C SER A 17 -11.58 -1.95 10.38
N LEU A 18 -11.93 -2.44 9.19
CA LEU A 18 -12.02 -1.65 7.96
C LEU A 18 -12.83 -0.36 8.17
N ASN A 19 -13.93 -0.43 8.92
CA ASN A 19 -14.83 0.70 9.16
C ASN A 19 -14.14 1.89 9.84
N ASN A 20 -13.06 1.66 10.59
CA ASN A 20 -12.30 2.72 11.24
C ASN A 20 -11.52 3.57 10.22
N TYR A 21 -11.21 3.00 9.05
CA TYR A 21 -10.32 3.59 8.05
C TYR A 21 -11.06 4.12 6.80
N LEU A 22 -12.33 3.74 6.58
CA LEU A 22 -13.09 4.09 5.37
C LEU A 22 -13.11 5.60 5.08
N HIS A 23 -13.33 6.42 6.11
CA HIS A 23 -13.55 7.86 5.94
C HIS A 23 -12.34 8.60 5.35
N TYR A 24 -11.11 8.13 5.61
CA TYR A 24 -9.87 8.72 5.06
C TYR A 24 -9.77 8.65 3.54
N PHE A 25 -10.49 7.70 2.92
CA PHE A 25 -10.48 7.48 1.48
C PHE A 25 -11.80 7.88 0.82
N GLU A 26 -12.95 7.65 1.47
CA GLU A 26 -14.28 7.98 0.92
C GLU A 26 -14.50 9.50 0.83
N ASN A 27 -13.96 10.26 1.77
CA ASN A 27 -14.04 11.72 1.80
C ASN A 27 -12.63 12.31 1.83
N PHE A 28 -11.78 11.87 0.88
CA PHE A 28 -10.37 12.26 0.84
C PHE A 28 -10.19 13.77 1.05
N SER A 29 -9.36 14.11 2.04
CA SER A 29 -9.06 15.47 2.45
C SER A 29 -7.60 15.53 2.84
N HIS A 30 -6.86 16.46 2.22
CA HIS A 30 -5.44 16.69 2.52
C HIS A 30 -5.17 16.96 4.01
N ASN A 31 -6.15 17.52 4.73
CA ASN A 31 -6.02 17.81 6.15
C ASN A 31 -5.94 16.54 7.03
N ASP A 32 -6.48 15.43 6.53
CA ASP A 32 -6.41 14.14 7.23
C ASP A 32 -5.07 13.43 6.96
N TRP A 33 -4.31 13.89 5.95
CA TRP A 33 -3.14 13.20 5.40
C TRP A 33 -1.82 13.96 5.52
N ASN A 34 -1.77 15.12 6.19
CA ASN A 34 -0.54 15.90 6.31
C ASN A 34 -0.39 16.57 7.68
N LYS A 35 0.56 16.03 8.47
CA LYS A 35 1.28 16.76 9.54
C LYS A 35 2.54 16.06 10.00
N ASP A 36 2.55 14.72 10.07
CA ASP A 36 3.69 13.94 10.58
C ASP A 36 3.88 12.55 9.91
N SER A 37 2.98 12.16 8.99
CA SER A 37 3.07 10.91 8.22
C SER A 37 2.12 10.98 7.02
N CYS A 38 2.56 10.49 5.87
CA CYS A 38 1.75 10.41 4.63
C CYS A 38 1.29 8.98 4.31
N GLY A 39 1.48 8.00 5.21
CA GLY A 39 1.23 6.61 4.87
C GLY A 39 1.01 5.67 6.04
N GLY A 40 1.06 4.38 5.74
CA GLY A 40 0.86 3.31 6.71
C GLY A 40 0.81 1.95 6.03
N TYR A 41 0.42 0.94 6.79
CA TYR A 41 0.26 -0.41 6.28
C TYR A 41 -0.76 -1.22 7.07
N PHE A 42 -1.39 -2.16 6.37
CA PHE A 42 -2.20 -3.22 6.95
C PHE A 42 -1.43 -4.54 6.87
N THR A 43 -1.43 -5.31 7.95
CA THR A 43 -0.71 -6.58 8.02
C THR A 43 -1.66 -7.72 8.37
N PHE A 44 -1.55 -8.82 7.63
CA PHE A 44 -2.11 -10.11 7.99
C PHE A 44 -0.97 -11.10 8.20
N ARG A 45 -1.07 -11.94 9.24
CA ARG A 45 -0.16 -13.05 9.48
C ARG A 45 -0.94 -14.31 9.85
N ASP A 46 -0.48 -15.44 9.33
CA ASP A 46 -0.76 -16.76 9.87
C ASP A 46 0.56 -17.49 10.16
N ASP A 47 0.50 -18.78 10.48
CA ASP A 47 1.66 -19.56 10.92
C ASP A 47 2.78 -19.61 9.86
N ASP A 48 2.44 -19.51 8.58
CA ASP A 48 3.38 -19.72 7.47
C ASP A 48 3.58 -18.48 6.60
N ARG A 49 2.68 -17.49 6.68
CA ARG A 49 2.60 -16.39 5.71
C ARG A 49 2.39 -15.05 6.38
N GLU A 50 3.03 -14.04 5.84
CA GLU A 50 2.78 -12.63 6.13
C GLU A 50 2.41 -11.91 4.83
N CYS A 51 1.38 -11.06 4.90
CA CYS A 51 1.01 -10.15 3.83
C CYS A 51 0.91 -8.75 4.39
N VAL A 52 1.58 -7.80 3.74
CA VAL A 52 1.54 -6.40 4.13
C VAL A 52 1.09 -5.56 2.95
N LEU A 53 0.04 -4.76 3.14
CA LEU A 53 -0.40 -3.77 2.18
C LEU A 53 0.00 -2.39 2.70
N PHE A 54 1.09 -1.83 2.17
CA PHE A 54 1.49 -0.45 2.40
C PHE A 54 0.68 0.48 1.51
N PHE A 55 0.46 1.70 2.01
CA PHE A 55 -0.12 2.80 1.26
C PHE A 55 0.60 4.09 1.59
N LEU A 56 0.82 4.92 0.58
CA LEU A 56 1.44 6.24 0.69
C LEU A 56 0.63 7.25 -0.11
N ASN A 57 0.23 8.36 0.53
CA ASN A 57 -0.39 9.48 -0.14
C ASN A 57 0.65 10.28 -0.92
N TYR A 58 0.33 10.59 -2.18
CA TYR A 58 1.14 11.43 -3.04
C TYR A 58 0.22 12.33 -3.89
N GLY A 59 0.19 13.62 -3.55
CA GLY A 59 -0.80 14.55 -4.10
C GLY A 59 -2.23 14.09 -3.77
N ASP A 60 -3.10 14.03 -4.78
CA ASP A 60 -4.49 13.58 -4.62
C ASP A 60 -4.66 12.04 -4.72
N ASN A 61 -3.55 11.30 -4.84
CA ASN A 61 -3.54 9.87 -5.12
C ASN A 61 -2.77 9.07 -4.05
N PHE A 62 -2.74 7.75 -4.20
CA PHE A 62 -2.04 6.84 -3.32
C PHE A 62 -1.25 5.78 -4.07
N SER A 63 0.01 5.59 -3.71
CA SER A 63 0.77 4.39 -4.11
C SER A 63 0.47 3.26 -3.15
N LEU A 64 0.25 2.05 -3.68
CA LEU A 64 0.09 0.83 -2.90
C LEU A 64 1.25 -0.12 -3.15
N ARG A 65 1.77 -0.73 -2.08
CA ARG A 65 2.75 -1.82 -2.17
C ARG A 65 2.23 -3.04 -1.42
N TYR A 66 2.25 -4.18 -2.07
CA TYR A 66 1.87 -5.46 -1.48
C TYR A 66 3.13 -6.30 -1.33
N ASP A 67 3.44 -6.65 -0.09
CA ASP A 67 4.54 -7.55 0.25
C ASP A 67 3.94 -8.89 0.70
N TYR A 68 4.51 -9.99 0.19
CA TYR A 68 4.17 -11.35 0.59
C TYR A 68 5.43 -12.08 1.02
N THR A 69 5.39 -12.61 2.22
CA THR A 69 6.47 -13.44 2.77
C THR A 69 5.92 -14.82 3.08
N GLN A 70 6.62 -15.86 2.64
CA GLN A 70 6.34 -17.24 3.02
C GLN A 70 7.51 -17.80 3.83
N SER A 71 7.25 -18.11 5.09
CA SER A 71 8.25 -18.46 6.12
C SER A 71 9.08 -19.70 5.76
N SER A 72 8.51 -20.65 5.00
CA SER A 72 9.22 -21.86 4.59
C SER A 72 10.39 -21.59 3.65
N ASP A 73 10.30 -20.52 2.85
CA ASP A 73 11.20 -20.28 1.71
C ASP A 73 12.01 -18.99 1.91
N GLY A 74 11.64 -18.15 2.89
CA GLY A 74 12.26 -16.84 3.12
C GLY A 74 12.09 -15.87 1.94
N ILE A 75 11.29 -16.24 0.94
CA ILE A 75 11.04 -15.41 -0.24
C ILE A 75 10.08 -14.29 0.17
N VAL A 76 10.58 -13.07 0.04
CA VAL A 76 9.77 -11.86 0.07
C VAL A 76 9.53 -11.47 -1.38
N SER A 77 8.27 -11.36 -1.76
CA SER A 77 7.90 -10.80 -3.05
C SER A 77 7.18 -9.48 -2.82
N CYS A 78 7.58 -8.46 -3.59
CA CYS A 78 7.10 -7.09 -3.46
C CYS A 78 6.47 -6.65 -4.78
N TRP A 79 5.28 -6.07 -4.72
CA TRP A 79 4.60 -5.53 -5.90
C TRP A 79 4.04 -4.15 -5.62
N TYR A 80 4.14 -3.26 -6.60
CA TYR A 80 3.47 -1.97 -6.58
C TYR A 80 2.17 -2.04 -7.40
N SER A 81 1.16 -1.26 -7.00
CA SER A 81 0.05 -0.97 -7.89
C SER A 81 0.57 -0.40 -9.21
N ASN A 82 -0.15 -0.66 -10.29
CA ASN A 82 0.19 -0.13 -11.60
C ASN A 82 -1.08 0.43 -12.25
N HIS A 83 -1.15 1.77 -12.30
CA HIS A 83 -2.22 2.55 -12.89
C HIS A 83 -1.83 3.10 -14.27
N GLU A 84 -0.59 3.56 -14.40
CA GLU A 84 -0.03 4.14 -15.62
C GLU A 84 1.27 3.40 -16.01
N ASP A 85 1.15 2.44 -16.93
CA ASP A 85 2.23 1.53 -17.34
C ASP A 85 3.50 2.29 -17.79
N ASP A 86 3.35 3.42 -18.48
CA ASP A 86 4.43 4.25 -19.03
C ASP A 86 5.18 5.09 -17.98
N LYS A 87 4.63 5.17 -16.75
CA LYS A 87 5.22 5.94 -15.64
C LYS A 87 5.78 5.07 -14.52
N MET A 88 5.76 3.74 -14.67
CA MET A 88 6.27 2.83 -13.64
C MET A 88 7.78 2.99 -13.39
N ASN A 89 8.56 3.44 -14.39
CA ASN A 89 9.99 3.68 -14.24
C ASN A 89 10.35 5.12 -13.85
N ILE A 90 9.36 5.97 -13.57
CA ILE A 90 9.58 7.33 -13.06
C ILE A 90 9.46 7.27 -11.54
N ILE A 91 10.58 7.35 -10.83
CA ILE A 91 10.60 7.30 -9.37
C ILE A 91 10.46 8.70 -8.79
N VAL A 92 9.60 8.86 -7.79
CA VAL A 92 9.37 10.12 -7.06
C VAL A 92 9.54 9.90 -5.56
N ASP A 93 9.98 10.95 -4.86
CA ASP A 93 10.03 10.97 -3.39
C ASP A 93 8.66 11.40 -2.85
N ALA A 94 7.96 10.49 -2.17
CA ALA A 94 6.65 10.77 -1.60
C ALA A 94 6.72 11.45 -0.23
N ASP A 95 7.80 11.24 0.52
CA ASP A 95 8.08 11.83 1.83
C ASP A 95 9.42 11.29 2.36
N THR A 96 10.33 12.15 2.84
CA THR A 96 11.55 11.78 3.60
C THR A 96 12.18 10.43 3.18
N GLU A 97 12.60 10.32 1.92
CA GLU A 97 13.22 9.11 1.32
C GLU A 97 12.26 7.91 1.11
N GLN A 98 10.96 8.15 1.02
CA GLN A 98 9.96 7.16 0.65
C GLN A 98 9.72 7.21 -0.86
N PHE A 99 10.62 6.54 -1.59
CA PHE A 99 10.57 6.48 -3.04
C PHE A 99 9.47 5.54 -3.55
N ILE A 100 8.65 6.03 -4.47
CA ILE A 100 7.57 5.27 -5.11
C ILE A 100 7.63 5.40 -6.64
N PRO A 101 7.14 4.40 -7.40
CA PRO A 101 6.90 4.54 -8.83
C PRO A 101 5.74 5.52 -9.06
N LEU A 102 5.89 6.55 -9.88
CA LEU A 102 4.83 7.50 -10.18
C LEU A 102 3.60 6.80 -10.77
N GLY A 103 3.82 5.84 -11.68
CA GLY A 103 2.76 5.04 -12.30
C GLY A 103 1.96 4.16 -11.33
N SER A 104 2.41 4.03 -10.08
CA SER A 104 1.69 3.28 -9.05
C SER A 104 0.57 4.06 -8.36
N CYS A 105 0.51 5.37 -8.56
CA CYS A 105 -0.46 6.23 -7.89
C CYS A 105 -1.89 5.96 -8.38
N LEU A 106 -2.76 5.56 -7.47
CA LEU A 106 -4.17 5.28 -7.67
C LEU A 106 -5.04 6.39 -7.10
N PRO A 107 -6.18 6.72 -7.74
CA PRO A 107 -7.22 7.54 -7.15
C PRO A 107 -7.76 6.97 -5.82
N PRO A 108 -8.32 7.81 -4.92
CA PRO A 108 -8.78 7.37 -3.60
C PRO A 108 -9.85 6.26 -3.62
N ASP A 109 -10.77 6.29 -4.58
CA ASP A 109 -11.85 5.31 -4.72
C ASP A 109 -11.35 3.91 -5.14
N ILE A 110 -10.36 3.87 -6.05
CA ILE A 110 -9.68 2.63 -6.45
C ILE A 110 -8.84 2.11 -5.29
N THR A 111 -8.09 2.99 -4.62
CA THR A 111 -7.29 2.67 -3.42
C THR A 111 -8.13 2.01 -2.35
N LEU A 112 -9.26 2.64 -2.01
CA LEU A 112 -10.22 2.09 -1.06
C LEU A 112 -10.76 0.72 -1.49
N SER A 113 -10.98 0.54 -2.79
CA SER A 113 -11.46 -0.72 -3.32
C SER A 113 -10.42 -1.84 -3.19
N VAL A 114 -9.12 -1.54 -3.30
CA VAL A 114 -8.03 -2.49 -3.03
C VAL A 114 -7.94 -2.81 -1.53
N ILE A 115 -8.04 -1.80 -0.66
CA ILE A 115 -8.06 -2.00 0.80
C ILE A 115 -9.24 -2.87 1.21
N LYS A 116 -10.44 -2.63 0.67
CA LYS A 116 -11.63 -3.47 0.88
C LYS A 116 -11.38 -4.94 0.50
N ASP A 117 -10.65 -5.19 -0.59
CA ASP A 117 -10.31 -6.56 -1.01
C ASP A 117 -9.29 -7.19 -0.06
N PHE A 118 -8.28 -6.45 0.40
CA PHE A 118 -7.31 -6.93 1.39
C PHE A 118 -7.98 -7.32 2.71
N PHE A 119 -8.90 -6.49 3.21
CA PHE A 119 -9.69 -6.79 4.41
C PHE A 119 -10.63 -7.99 4.25
N LYS A 120 -10.88 -8.45 3.02
CA LYS A 120 -11.68 -9.64 2.71
C LYS A 120 -10.83 -10.88 2.51
N ASN A 121 -9.71 -10.76 1.80
CA ASN A 121 -8.78 -11.85 1.52
C ASN A 121 -7.35 -11.31 1.35
N PRO A 122 -6.58 -11.17 2.45
CA PRO A 122 -5.28 -10.53 2.43
C PRO A 122 -4.20 -11.34 1.72
N LEU A 123 -4.42 -12.64 1.48
CA LEU A 123 -3.50 -13.52 0.75
C LEU A 123 -3.59 -13.34 -0.78
N GLU A 124 -4.59 -12.60 -1.27
CA GLU A 124 -4.79 -12.34 -2.69
C GLU A 124 -4.68 -10.85 -2.99
N LYS A 125 -3.73 -10.49 -3.86
CA LYS A 125 -3.67 -9.15 -4.46
C LYS A 125 -5.01 -8.81 -5.12
N SER A 126 -5.50 -7.58 -4.92
CA SER A 126 -6.74 -7.13 -5.54
C SER A 126 -6.65 -7.20 -7.07
N LYS A 127 -7.68 -7.75 -7.71
CA LYS A 127 -7.81 -7.84 -9.18
C LYS A 127 -8.32 -6.54 -9.81
N LYS A 128 -8.62 -5.52 -9.01
CA LYS A 128 -9.13 -4.22 -9.49
C LYS A 128 -8.04 -3.35 -10.10
N VAL A 129 -6.77 -3.69 -9.86
CA VAL A 129 -5.61 -3.00 -10.39
C VAL A 129 -4.62 -4.01 -10.94
N LYS A 130 -3.76 -3.54 -11.85
CA LYS A 130 -2.56 -4.30 -12.23
C LYS A 130 -1.53 -4.16 -11.11
N TRP A 131 -0.64 -5.14 -11.04
CA TRP A 131 0.49 -5.15 -10.12
C TRP A 131 1.77 -5.37 -10.90
N MET A 132 2.82 -4.62 -10.58
CA MET A 132 4.15 -4.79 -11.16
C MET A 132 5.10 -5.26 -10.05
N ASN A 133 5.91 -6.28 -10.33
CA ASN A 133 6.92 -6.72 -9.36
C ASN A 133 7.95 -5.58 -9.19
N ALA A 134 8.40 -5.34 -7.96
CA ALA A 134 9.42 -4.35 -7.70
C ALA A 134 10.72 -4.63 -8.46
N ASP A 135 11.04 -5.89 -8.72
CA ASP A 135 12.22 -6.29 -9.51
C ASP A 135 12.10 -5.92 -11.00
N ASP A 136 10.89 -5.65 -11.50
CA ASP A 136 10.63 -5.24 -12.88
C ASP A 136 10.65 -3.70 -13.07
N ILE A 137 10.87 -2.95 -11.99
CA ILE A 137 10.88 -1.47 -11.99
C ILE A 137 12.32 -0.97 -12.03
N ASP A 138 12.58 0.05 -12.85
CA ASP A 138 13.89 0.70 -12.90
C ASP A 138 14.09 1.67 -11.73
N TRP A 139 14.83 1.22 -10.71
CA TRP A 139 15.17 2.01 -9.53
C TRP A 139 16.49 2.79 -9.64
N SER A 140 17.15 2.79 -10.80
CA SER A 140 18.50 3.38 -10.95
C SER A 140 18.60 4.88 -10.69
N SER A 141 17.46 5.58 -10.61
CA SER A 141 17.41 7.02 -10.30
C SER A 141 17.55 7.34 -8.81
N VAL A 142 17.42 6.35 -7.92
CA VAL A 142 17.45 6.52 -6.45
C VAL A 142 18.51 5.67 -5.74
N TYR A 143 19.33 4.93 -6.51
CA TYR A 143 20.51 4.17 -6.05
C TYR A 143 21.78 4.69 -6.73
#